data_AF-A0A652KD93-F1
#
_entry.id   AF-A0A652KD93-F1
#
_cell.length_a   1.000
_cell.length_b   1.000
_cell.length_c   1.000
_cell.angle_alpha   90.00
_cell.angle_beta   90.00
_cell.angle_gamma   90.00
#
_symmetry.space_group_name_H-M   'P 1'
#
loop_
_entity.id
_entity.type
_entity.pdbx_description
1 polymer ?
#
loop_
_entity_poly.entity_id
_entity_poly.type
_entity_poly.pdbx_seq_one_letter_code
_entity_poly.pdbx_strand_id
1 'polypeptide(L)'
;MTTFATEPAAAHDTTTGAYALGHLEALESEAVHIFREVAGEFERPVILFSGGKDSIVMLHLALKAFAPAPLPFSLLHVDTGHNFPEVLAYRDRVVAAHGLRLHVASVQDFIDDGRLRERPDGTRNPLQTVPLLDAITTGRYDAVFGGGRRDEEKARAKERVFSLRDEFGAWDPRRQRPELC
;
A
#
# COMPACT_ATOMS: atom_id res chain seq x y z
N MET A 1 -72.52 10.30 -13.76
CA MET A 1 -72.01 11.11 -12.63
C MET A 1 -71.72 10.11 -11.52
N THR A 2 -70.51 9.54 -11.52
CA THR A 2 -70.14 8.44 -10.62
C THR A 2 -68.88 8.86 -9.89
N THR A 3 -69.04 9.15 -8.60
CA THR A 3 -68.01 9.63 -7.68
C THR A 3 -67.06 8.48 -7.34
N PHE A 4 -65.78 8.61 -7.68
CA PHE A 4 -64.73 7.74 -7.17
C PHE A 4 -64.30 8.24 -5.79
N ALA A 5 -64.50 7.40 -4.77
CA ALA A 5 -63.97 7.60 -3.43
C ALA A 5 -62.44 7.44 -3.47
N THR A 6 -61.72 8.41 -2.90
CA THR A 6 -60.27 8.38 -2.75
C THR A 6 -59.93 7.69 -1.43
N GLU A 7 -59.33 6.50 -1.49
CA GLU A 7 -58.69 5.86 -0.33
C GLU A 7 -57.39 6.60 0.01
N PRO A 8 -57.04 6.75 1.31
CA PRO A 8 -55.82 7.43 1.70
C PRO A 8 -54.62 6.53 1.39
N ALA A 9 -53.65 7.09 0.68
CA ALA A 9 -52.36 6.47 0.44
C ALA A 9 -51.70 6.12 1.79
N ALA A 10 -51.40 4.83 1.98
CA ALA A 10 -50.61 4.35 3.10
C ALA A 10 -49.28 5.09 3.12
N ALA A 11 -49.03 5.84 4.20
CA ALA A 11 -47.74 6.43 4.47
C ALA A 11 -46.72 5.28 4.58
N HIS A 12 -45.78 5.24 3.65
CA HIS A 12 -44.61 4.39 3.79
C HIS A 12 -43.79 4.90 4.97
N ASP A 13 -43.88 4.14 6.06
CA ASP A 13 -43.06 4.25 7.25
C ASP A 13 -41.58 4.11 6.85
N THR A 14 -40.88 5.23 6.68
CA THR A 14 -39.43 5.28 6.53
C THR A 14 -38.77 4.96 7.87
N THR A 15 -38.83 3.68 8.25
CA THR A 15 -38.11 3.14 9.39
C THR A 15 -36.66 2.88 8.98
N THR A 16 -35.77 3.74 9.48
CA THR A 16 -34.36 3.48 9.85
C THR A 16 -33.60 2.49 8.97
N GLY A 17 -33.16 2.94 7.80
CA GLY A 17 -32.06 2.27 7.10
C GLY A 17 -30.77 2.46 7.91
N ALA A 18 -30.31 1.41 8.58
CA ALA A 18 -28.98 1.36 9.17
C ALA A 18 -27.95 1.83 8.14
N TYR A 19 -27.05 2.74 8.53
CA TYR A 19 -25.93 3.23 7.72
C TYR A 19 -24.98 2.06 7.40
N ALA A 20 -25.34 1.20 6.46
CA ALA A 20 -24.49 0.13 5.96
C ALA A 20 -23.60 0.73 4.87
N LEU A 21 -22.33 0.98 5.20
CA LEU A 21 -21.31 1.35 4.22
C LEU A 21 -21.26 0.28 3.12
N GLY A 22 -21.12 0.71 1.86
CA GLY A 22 -20.82 -0.21 0.77
C GLY A 22 -19.52 -0.96 1.05
N HIS A 23 -19.37 -2.18 0.51
CA HIS A 23 -18.19 -3.01 0.77
C HIS A 23 -16.86 -2.27 0.47
N LEU A 24 -16.81 -1.52 -0.63
CA LEU A 24 -15.62 -0.73 -0.99
C LEU A 24 -15.38 0.47 -0.07
N GLU A 25 -16.44 1.10 0.43
CA GLU A 25 -16.34 2.22 1.38
C GLU A 25 -15.82 1.74 2.74
N ALA A 26 -16.24 0.54 3.16
CA ALA A 26 -15.72 -0.10 4.36
C ALA A 26 -14.21 -0.39 4.23
N LEU A 27 -13.79 -1.00 3.11
CA LEU A 27 -12.37 -1.28 2.82
C LEU A 27 -11.52 0.00 2.71
N GLU A 28 -12.07 1.04 2.09
CA GLU A 28 -11.40 2.33 2.00
C GLU A 28 -11.22 2.99 3.37
N SER A 29 -12.27 2.96 4.19
CA SER A 29 -12.23 3.48 5.57
C SER A 29 -11.19 2.75 6.42
N GLU A 30 -11.14 1.42 6.31
CA GLU A 30 -10.15 0.57 7.00
C GLU A 30 -8.72 0.92 6.54
N ALA A 31 -8.49 1.05 5.24
CA ALA A 31 -7.17 1.42 4.72
C ALA A 31 -6.73 2.81 5.19
N VAL A 32 -7.64 3.80 5.16
CA VAL A 32 -7.35 5.16 5.65
C VAL A 32 -7.03 5.14 7.15
N HIS A 33 -7.74 4.32 7.93
CA HIS A 33 -7.46 4.15 9.35
C HIS A 33 -6.04 3.63 9.60
N ILE A 34 -5.64 2.56 8.90
CA ILE A 34 -4.30 1.96 9.00
C ILE A 34 -3.21 2.98 8.65
N PHE A 35 -3.40 3.77 7.60
CA PHE A 35 -2.43 4.83 7.22
C PHE A 35 -2.25 5.88 8.32
N ARG A 36 -3.33 6.28 8.99
CA ARG A 36 -3.29 7.29 10.06
C ARG A 36 -2.66 6.75 11.33
N GLU A 37 -2.94 5.49 11.68
CA GLU A 37 -2.32 4.83 12.83
C GLU A 37 -0.81 4.74 12.64
N VAL A 38 -0.35 4.29 11.47
CA VAL A 38 1.09 4.22 11.17
C VAL A 38 1.73 5.61 11.19
N ALA A 39 1.07 6.64 10.69
CA ALA A 39 1.61 8.01 10.78
C ALA A 39 1.69 8.56 12.22
N GLY A 40 0.89 8.01 13.15
CA GLY A 40 0.90 8.39 14.56
C GLY A 40 1.94 7.63 15.39
N GLU A 41 2.18 6.36 15.06
CA GLU A 41 3.07 5.46 15.81
C GLU A 41 4.51 5.45 15.29
N PHE A 42 4.74 5.80 14.02
CA PHE A 42 6.04 5.70 13.35
C PHE A 42 6.55 7.06 12.87
N GLU A 43 7.85 7.31 13.03
CA GLU A 43 8.52 8.56 12.66
C GLU A 43 8.88 8.63 11.17
N ARG A 44 9.21 7.50 10.52
CA ARG A 44 9.75 7.48 9.14
C ARG A 44 9.10 6.40 8.26
N PRO A 45 7.79 6.47 7.99
CA PRO A 45 7.13 5.47 7.16
C PRO A 45 7.49 5.66 5.68
N VAL A 46 7.57 4.54 4.96
CA VAL A 46 7.81 4.52 3.52
C VAL A 46 6.81 3.63 2.80
N ILE A 47 6.39 4.05 1.60
CA ILE A 47 5.48 3.27 0.75
C ILE A 47 6.27 2.65 -0.40
N LEU A 48 6.17 1.32 -0.56
CA LEU A 48 6.74 0.64 -1.72
C LEU A 48 5.91 0.96 -2.97
N PHE A 49 6.54 1.65 -3.92
CA PHE A 49 5.88 2.13 -5.13
C PHE A 49 6.59 1.61 -6.38
N SER A 50 6.08 0.51 -6.92
CA SER A 50 6.59 -0.10 -8.16
C SER A 50 5.93 0.44 -9.43
N GLY A 51 4.86 1.24 -9.30
CA GLY A 51 4.04 1.69 -10.43
C GLY A 51 3.04 0.63 -10.92
N GLY A 52 2.93 -0.50 -10.23
CA GLY A 52 1.89 -1.50 -10.47
C GLY A 52 0.52 -1.09 -9.89
N LYS A 53 -0.55 -1.76 -10.32
CA LYS A 53 -1.94 -1.45 -9.93
C LYS A 53 -2.14 -1.27 -8.42
N ASP A 54 -1.60 -2.16 -7.60
CA ASP A 54 -1.85 -2.16 -6.16
C ASP A 54 -1.09 -1.03 -5.48
N SER A 55 0.14 -0.76 -5.93
CA SER A 55 0.93 0.37 -5.44
C SER A 55 0.30 1.73 -5.78
N ILE A 56 -0.39 1.82 -6.92
CA ILE A 56 -1.15 3.03 -7.33
C ILE A 56 -2.36 3.22 -6.42
N VAL A 57 -3.14 2.17 -6.18
CA VAL A 57 -4.29 2.22 -5.27
C VAL A 57 -3.84 2.57 -3.85
N MET A 58 -2.76 1.94 -3.38
CA MET A 58 -2.17 2.22 -2.06
C MET A 58 -1.73 3.68 -1.93
N LEU A 59 -1.09 4.25 -2.96
CA LEU A 59 -0.73 5.67 -2.98
C LEU A 59 -1.97 6.58 -2.99
N HIS A 60 -3.01 6.22 -3.76
CA HIS A 60 -4.26 6.97 -3.80
C HIS A 60 -4.95 7.02 -2.43
N LEU A 61 -5.01 5.88 -1.74
CA LEU A 61 -5.57 5.78 -0.39
C LEU A 61 -4.74 6.58 0.62
N ALA A 62 -3.41 6.56 0.51
CA ALA A 62 -2.53 7.36 1.34
C ALA A 62 -2.78 8.87 1.13
N LEU A 63 -2.87 9.32 -0.12
CA LEU A 63 -3.20 10.71 -0.44
C LEU A 63 -4.56 11.12 0.13
N LYS A 64 -5.57 10.25 0.03
CA LYS A 64 -6.91 10.49 0.59
C LYS A 64 -6.89 10.55 2.12
N ALA A 65 -6.07 9.73 2.78
CA ALA A 65 -5.97 9.68 4.24
C ALA A 65 -5.47 11.00 4.84
N PHE A 66 -4.56 11.69 4.14
CA PHE A 66 -3.91 12.93 4.60
C PHE A 66 -4.41 14.21 3.92
N ALA A 67 -5.25 14.12 2.89
CA ALA A 67 -5.83 15.30 2.26
C ALA A 67 -6.54 16.20 3.29
N PRO A 68 -6.36 17.54 3.22
CA PRO A 68 -5.61 18.31 2.22
C PRO A 68 -4.12 18.52 2.55
N ALA A 69 -3.61 17.95 3.65
CA ALA A 69 -2.21 18.08 4.04
C ALA A 69 -1.28 17.27 3.09
N PRO A 70 -0.01 17.67 2.94
CA PRO A 70 0.95 16.88 2.18
C PRO A 70 1.20 15.52 2.83
N LEU A 71 1.50 14.52 2.01
CA LEU A 71 1.80 13.18 2.48
C LEU A 71 3.10 13.19 3.32
N PRO A 72 3.09 12.73 4.59
CA PRO A 72 4.29 12.75 5.43
C PRO A 72 5.30 11.63 5.07
N PHE A 73 4.90 10.67 4.24
CA PHE A 73 5.68 9.50 3.88
C PHE A 73 6.57 9.74 2.67
N SER A 74 7.68 9.00 2.61
CA SER A 74 8.45 8.86 1.38
C SER A 74 7.98 7.65 0.58
N LEU A 75 8.30 7.61 -0.72
CA LEU A 75 8.13 6.45 -1.59
C LEU A 75 9.46 5.76 -1.79
N LEU A 76 9.45 4.43 -1.90
CA LEU A 76 10.60 3.61 -2.23
C LEU A 76 10.30 2.72 -3.44
N HIS A 77 11.15 2.80 -4.45
CA HIS A 77 11.08 1.98 -5.65
C HIS A 77 12.36 1.16 -5.79
N VAL A 78 12.23 -0.14 -6.03
CA VAL A 78 13.36 -1.02 -6.35
C VAL A 78 13.36 -1.24 -7.86
N ASP A 79 14.33 -0.65 -8.55
CA ASP A 79 14.46 -0.75 -9.99
C ASP A 79 15.31 -1.97 -10.37
N THR A 80 14.73 -2.92 -11.08
CA THR A 80 15.47 -4.11 -11.58
C THR A 80 16.21 -3.85 -12.88
N GLY A 81 15.93 -2.74 -13.55
CA GLY A 81 16.35 -2.48 -14.94
C GLY A 81 15.45 -3.16 -15.98
N HIS A 82 14.45 -3.95 -15.57
CA HIS A 82 13.47 -4.59 -16.47
C HIS A 82 12.08 -3.95 -16.38
N ASN A 83 11.98 -2.77 -15.77
CA ASN A 83 10.72 -2.03 -15.67
C ASN A 83 10.36 -1.40 -17.03
N PHE A 84 9.07 -1.43 -17.37
CA PHE A 84 8.58 -0.81 -18.60
C PHE A 84 8.75 0.72 -18.53
N PRO A 85 9.27 1.38 -19.59
CA PRO A 85 9.46 2.83 -19.63
C PRO A 85 8.18 3.61 -19.32
N GLU A 86 7.02 3.10 -19.73
CA GLU A 86 5.71 3.71 -19.49
C GLU A 86 5.35 3.73 -18.00
N VAL A 87 5.74 2.69 -17.26
CA VAL A 87 5.51 2.60 -15.81
C VAL A 87 6.39 3.60 -15.07
N LEU A 88 7.65 3.74 -15.48
CA LEU A 88 8.58 4.73 -14.93
C LEU A 88 8.11 6.16 -15.22
N ALA A 89 7.65 6.43 -16.46
CA ALA A 89 7.10 7.72 -16.83
C ALA A 89 5.82 8.07 -16.05
N TYR A 90 4.94 7.08 -15.83
CA TYR A 90 3.76 7.25 -14.97
C TYR A 90 4.18 7.59 -13.53
N ARG A 91 5.10 6.81 -12.97
CA ARG A 91 5.63 6.99 -11.61
C ARG A 91 6.15 8.42 -11.41
N ASP A 92 7.04 8.86 -12.29
CA ASP A 92 7.70 10.16 -12.18
C ASP A 92 6.69 11.30 -12.32
N ARG A 93 5.69 11.15 -13.21
CA ARG A 93 4.60 12.12 -13.34
C ARG A 93 3.75 12.23 -12.07
N VAL A 94 3.38 11.11 -11.46
CA VAL A 94 2.57 11.10 -10.22
C VAL A 94 3.35 11.71 -9.05
N VAL A 95 4.63 11.35 -8.92
CA VAL A 95 5.52 11.91 -7.89
C VAL A 95 5.63 13.43 -8.05
N ALA A 96 5.86 13.91 -9.27
CA ALA A 96 5.93 15.35 -9.54
C ALA A 96 4.60 16.07 -9.28
N ALA A 97 3.48 15.48 -9.69
CA ALA A 97 2.15 16.07 -9.54
C ALA A 97 1.75 16.27 -8.07
N HIS A 98 2.19 15.39 -7.18
CA HIS A 98 1.87 15.43 -5.75
C HIS A 98 3.03 15.93 -4.87
N GLY A 99 4.17 16.32 -5.46
CA GLY A 99 5.34 16.81 -4.73
C GLY A 99 5.95 15.78 -3.78
N LEU A 100 5.90 14.49 -4.15
CA LEU A 100 6.30 13.39 -3.28
C LEU A 100 7.82 13.17 -3.31
N ARG A 101 8.37 12.63 -2.23
CA ARG A 101 9.77 12.20 -2.17
C ARG A 101 9.87 10.75 -2.62
N LEU A 102 10.59 10.47 -3.71
CA LEU A 102 10.83 9.12 -4.22
C LEU A 102 12.31 8.74 -4.05
N HIS A 103 12.56 7.62 -3.38
CA HIS A 103 13.85 6.96 -3.31
C HIS A 103 13.88 5.79 -4.28
N VAL A 104 14.90 5.73 -5.13
CA VAL A 104 15.09 4.67 -6.12
C VAL A 104 16.33 3.87 -5.75
N ALA A 105 16.15 2.57 -5.52
CA ALA A 105 17.23 1.61 -5.31
C ALA A 105 17.37 0.76 -6.56
N SER A 106 18.43 0.98 -7.34
CA SER A 106 18.70 0.25 -8.58
C SER A 106 19.46 -1.03 -8.27
N VAL A 107 18.93 -2.18 -8.69
CA VAL A 107 19.60 -3.48 -8.60
C VAL A 107 20.87 -3.49 -9.46
N GLN A 108 20.87 -2.73 -10.57
CA GLN A 108 22.03 -2.64 -11.45
C GLN A 108 23.24 -2.05 -10.72
N ASP A 109 23.04 -1.06 -9.86
CA ASP A 109 24.11 -0.42 -9.09
C ASP A 109 24.82 -1.43 -8.18
N PHE A 110 24.07 -2.37 -7.59
CA PHE A 110 24.62 -3.44 -6.74
C PHE A 110 25.32 -4.54 -7.55
N ILE A 111 24.94 -4.73 -8.81
CA ILE A 111 25.64 -5.62 -9.74
C ILE A 111 26.96 -4.97 -10.17
N ASP A 112 26.93 -3.69 -10.48
CA ASP A 112 28.09 -2.92 -10.93
C ASP A 112 29.13 -2.75 -9.81
N ASP A 113 28.68 -2.59 -8.56
CA ASP A 113 29.52 -2.57 -7.35
C ASP A 113 30.03 -3.98 -6.96
N GLY A 114 29.57 -5.04 -7.64
CA GLY A 114 29.98 -6.42 -7.39
C GLY A 114 29.40 -7.06 -6.11
N ARG A 115 28.52 -6.34 -5.40
CA ARG A 115 27.77 -6.86 -4.24
C ARG A 115 26.77 -7.95 -4.63
N LEU A 116 26.26 -7.89 -5.86
CA LEU A 116 25.37 -8.89 -6.45
C LEU A 116 25.96 -9.44 -7.75
N ARG A 117 25.70 -10.72 -8.00
CA ARG A 117 26.04 -11.36 -9.27
C ARG A 117 24.77 -11.78 -9.98
N GLU A 118 24.65 -11.38 -11.23
CA GLU A 118 23.53 -11.79 -12.07
C GLU A 118 23.51 -13.32 -12.20
N ARG A 119 22.33 -13.89 -11.95
CA ARG A 119 22.14 -15.33 -12.05
C ARG A 119 22.04 -15.74 -13.52
N PRO A 120 22.48 -16.96 -13.88
CA PRO A 120 22.37 -17.48 -15.24
C PRO A 120 20.93 -17.49 -15.78
N ASP A 121 19.95 -17.54 -14.87
CA ASP A 121 18.52 -17.61 -15.18
C ASP A 121 17.92 -16.27 -15.67
N GLY A 122 18.67 -15.15 -15.61
CA GLY A 122 18.22 -13.82 -16.05
C GLY A 122 17.15 -13.15 -15.17
N THR A 123 16.62 -13.87 -14.18
CA THR A 123 15.58 -13.35 -13.28
C THR A 123 16.18 -12.52 -12.14
N ARG A 124 15.83 -11.22 -12.11
CA ARG A 124 16.31 -10.28 -11.07
C ARG A 124 15.37 -10.14 -9.86
N ASN A 125 14.21 -10.80 -9.85
CA ASN A 125 13.25 -10.72 -8.73
C ASN A 125 13.84 -11.18 -7.39
N PRO A 126 14.57 -12.30 -7.29
CA PRO A 126 15.20 -12.70 -6.02
C PRO A 126 16.33 -11.75 -5.59
N LEU A 127 16.91 -10.99 -6.53
CA LEU A 127 17.99 -10.04 -6.26
C LEU A 127 17.47 -8.73 -5.67
N GLN A 128 16.16 -8.43 -5.78
CA GLN A 128 15.54 -7.23 -5.24
C GLN A 128 15.61 -7.14 -3.70
N THR A 129 15.73 -8.28 -3.01
CA THR A 129 15.73 -8.31 -1.55
C THR A 129 16.91 -7.55 -0.95
N VAL A 130 18.10 -7.65 -1.54
CA VAL A 130 19.30 -6.99 -1.00
C VAL A 130 19.21 -5.46 -1.13
N PRO A 131 18.91 -4.89 -2.32
CA PRO A 131 18.72 -3.44 -2.46
C PRO A 131 17.54 -2.92 -1.65
N LEU A 132 16.47 -3.70 -1.50
CA LEU A 132 15.33 -3.33 -0.66
C LEU A 132 15.74 -3.19 0.81
N LEU A 133 16.43 -4.19 1.38
CA LEU A 133 16.89 -4.15 2.76
C LEU A 133 17.91 -3.03 2.98
N ASP A 134 18.87 -2.87 2.08
CA ASP A 134 19.88 -1.82 2.13
C ASP A 134 19.24 -0.41 2.07
N ALA A 135 18.23 -0.21 1.22
CA ALA A 135 17.48 1.04 1.14
C ALA A 135 16.65 1.30 2.41
N ILE A 136 16.07 0.26 3.02
CA ILE A 136 15.34 0.38 4.29
C ILE A 136 16.29 0.79 5.42
N THR A 137 17.44 0.12 5.54
CA THR A 137 18.46 0.42 6.54
C THR A 137 19.03 1.83 6.36
N THR A 138 19.38 2.21 5.12
CA THR A 138 19.95 3.52 4.80
C THR A 138 18.94 4.66 5.02
N GLY A 139 17.68 4.44 4.63
CA GLY A 139 16.59 5.38 4.88
C GLY A 139 16.20 5.48 6.36
N ARG A 140 16.59 4.50 7.17
CA ARG A 140 16.15 4.30 8.56
C ARG A 140 14.63 4.33 8.66
N TYR A 141 13.97 3.63 7.73
CA TYR A 141 12.51 3.51 7.76
C TYR A 141 12.11 2.52 8.85
N ASP A 142 11.11 2.91 9.63
CA ASP A 142 10.58 2.15 10.76
C ASP A 142 9.29 1.40 10.40
N ALA A 143 8.54 1.90 9.42
CA ALA A 143 7.41 1.23 8.80
C ALA A 143 7.51 1.22 7.28
N VAL A 144 7.15 0.08 6.68
CA VAL A 144 7.16 -0.11 5.22
C VAL A 144 5.79 -0.60 4.77
N PHE A 145 5.08 0.19 3.98
CA PHE A 145 3.84 -0.23 3.35
C PHE A 145 4.13 -1.02 2.08
N GLY A 146 3.67 -2.28 2.04
CA GLY A 146 3.74 -3.14 0.87
C GLY A 146 2.35 -3.42 0.31
N GLY A 147 2.19 -3.36 -1.01
CA GLY A 147 0.93 -3.68 -1.70
C GLY A 147 0.64 -5.18 -1.84
N GLY A 148 1.15 -6.02 -0.92
CA GLY A 148 0.94 -7.47 -0.98
C GLY A 148 -0.50 -7.80 -0.60
N ARG A 149 -1.21 -8.56 -1.44
CA ARG A 149 -2.61 -8.92 -1.18
C ARG A 149 -2.74 -10.38 -0.75
N ARG A 150 -3.67 -10.64 0.17
CA ARG A 150 -3.92 -11.99 0.71
C ARG A 150 -4.43 -12.98 -0.35
N ASP A 151 -5.05 -12.47 -1.42
CA ASP A 151 -5.60 -13.26 -2.52
C ASP A 151 -4.56 -13.67 -3.58
N GLU A 152 -3.35 -13.10 -3.55
CA GLU A 152 -2.35 -13.31 -4.62
C GLU A 152 -1.54 -14.60 -4.49
N GLU A 153 -1.33 -15.13 -3.28
CA GLU A 153 -0.53 -16.34 -3.05
C GLU A 153 -1.08 -17.12 -1.86
N LYS A 154 -1.23 -18.45 -1.99
CA LYS A 154 -1.77 -19.31 -0.90
C LYS A 154 -0.99 -19.19 0.42
N ALA A 155 0.31 -18.86 0.36
CA ALA A 155 1.14 -18.61 1.53
C ALA A 155 0.78 -17.30 2.28
N ARG A 156 0.16 -16.33 1.59
CA ARG A 156 -0.25 -15.02 2.13
C ARG A 156 -1.66 -15.00 2.71
N ALA A 157 -2.40 -16.10 2.62
CA ALA A 157 -3.73 -16.22 3.22
C ALA A 157 -3.73 -16.02 4.76
N LYS A 158 -2.57 -16.12 5.41
CA LYS A 158 -2.37 -15.89 6.85
C LYS A 158 -1.55 -14.64 7.17
N GLU A 159 -1.17 -13.83 6.17
CA GLU A 159 -0.41 -12.59 6.41
C GLU A 159 -1.29 -11.56 7.11
N ARG A 160 -0.82 -11.04 8.25
CA ARG A 160 -1.50 -9.98 9.01
C ARG A 160 -1.31 -8.62 8.35
N VAL A 161 -2.11 -7.63 8.77
CA VAL A 161 -1.99 -6.25 8.25
C VAL A 161 -0.62 -5.67 8.61
N PHE A 162 -0.13 -5.98 9.82
CA PHE A 162 1.23 -5.66 10.25
C PHE A 162 2.13 -6.90 10.20
N SER A 163 3.22 -6.81 9.42
CA SER A 163 4.29 -7.80 9.44
C SER A 163 5.49 -7.24 10.19
N LEU A 164 5.57 -7.51 11.49
CA LEU A 164 6.71 -7.09 12.30
C LEU A 164 7.97 -7.82 11.85
N ARG A 165 9.00 -7.06 11.48
CA ARG A 165 10.35 -7.54 11.18
C ARG A 165 11.28 -7.19 12.33
N ASP A 166 12.27 -8.04 12.58
CA ASP A 166 13.33 -7.72 13.52
C ASP A 166 14.34 -6.71 12.92
N GLU A 167 15.29 -6.25 13.73
CA GLU A 167 16.33 -5.28 13.35
C GLU A 167 17.20 -5.74 12.16
N PHE A 168 17.12 -7.03 11.80
CA PHE A 168 17.86 -7.65 10.69
C PHE A 168 16.97 -7.97 9.48
N GLY A 169 15.69 -7.56 9.48
CA GLY A 169 14.74 -7.79 8.39
C GLY A 169 14.18 -9.22 8.33
N ALA A 170 14.51 -10.07 9.30
CA ALA A 170 13.98 -11.42 9.37
C ALA A 170 12.55 -11.41 9.91
N TRP A 171 11.76 -12.37 9.42
CA TRP A 171 10.37 -12.56 9.83
C TRP A 171 10.35 -13.37 11.12
N ASP A 172 9.87 -12.78 12.23
CA ASP A 172 9.72 -13.49 13.50
C ASP A 172 8.24 -13.84 13.75
N PRO A 173 7.86 -15.14 13.71
CA PRO A 173 6.49 -15.57 14.00
C PRO A 173 6.05 -15.28 15.44
N ARG A 174 6.98 -15.12 16.39
CA ARG A 174 6.67 -14.96 17.82
C ARG A 174 6.36 -13.53 18.24
N ARG A 175 6.79 -12.54 17.45
CA ARG A 175 6.52 -11.11 17.72
C ARG A 175 5.19 -10.62 17.15
N GLN A 176 4.47 -11.46 16.41
CA GLN A 176 3.17 -11.10 15.85
C GLN A 176 2.16 -10.89 16.99
N ARG A 177 1.75 -9.64 17.23
CA ARG A 177 0.70 -9.35 18.21
C ARG A 177 -0.63 -9.92 17.71
N PRO A 178 -1.49 -10.47 18.59
CA PRO A 178 -2.84 -10.83 18.21
C PRO A 178 -3.60 -9.55 17.84
N GLU A 179 -3.97 -9.43 16.57
CA GLU A 179 -4.94 -8.41 16.14
C GLU A 179 -6.32 -8.90 16.61
N LEU A 180 -6.92 -8.19 17.57
CA LEU A 180 -8.29 -8.41 18.01
C LEU A 180 -9.20 -7.66 17.04
N CYS A 181 -9.80 -8.40 16.10
CA CYS A 181 -10.97 -7.95 15.35
C CYS A 181 -12.23 -8.07 16.18
#